data_AF-A0A8J2PF87-F1
#
_entry.id   AF-A0A8J2PF87-F1
#
_cell.length_a   1.000
_cell.length_b   1.000
_cell.length_c   1.000
_cell.angle_alpha   90.00
_cell.angle_beta   90.00
_cell.angle_gamma   90.00
#
_symmetry.space_group_name_H-M   'P 1'
#
loop_
_entity.id
_entity.type
_entity.pdbx_description
1 polymer ?
#
loop_
_entity_poly.entity_id
_entity_poly.type
_entity_poly.pdbx_seq_one_letter_code
_entity_poly.pdbx_strand_id
1 'polypeptide(L)'
;MFLISLFSLLLFVKVVVGEEPQDETTQSNLIIVRDNNSSSKKHISEALYAKAHSYFINTKIYKNYSIQDTIQHVNEVVNWEAPRELQEKFPYYQSGYDYEDQPVWIAEVGKYNVREQVEKGPEAAQNLSRYLFQGVFRLFESMIVKDSPTKEIRNVFVIGDWEGLDITQSTHLPTVRFAMHLLRTYREFLALGIGYAIGLNVNYVTTLMFESIRPILGGLFEKIELYGTNPAKWKIALQKFLPLSAIPTCVYQNILPSLTHGRVNDAKRLIFTFTSELFSKICFIDLGRFAIFIDVNQGNFIGFLRSRLICPEA
;
A
#
# COMPACT_ATOMS: atom_id res chain seq x y z
N MET A 1 21.32 19.21 3.36
CA MET A 1 21.79 17.85 3.71
C MET A 1 20.77 16.75 3.40
N PHE A 2 19.45 16.93 3.66
CA PHE A 2 18.40 15.96 3.32
C PHE A 2 18.18 15.69 1.82
N LEU A 3 18.33 16.70 0.97
CA LEU A 3 18.25 16.53 -0.49
C LEU A 3 19.38 15.67 -1.04
N ILE A 4 20.58 15.74 -0.43
CA ILE A 4 21.72 14.89 -0.83
C ILE A 4 21.48 13.45 -0.40
N SER A 5 20.89 13.18 0.79
CA SER A 5 20.56 11.80 1.17
C SER A 5 19.38 11.21 0.39
N LEU A 6 18.41 12.03 -0.02
CA LEU A 6 17.30 11.61 -0.89
C LEU A 6 17.77 11.34 -2.33
N PHE A 7 18.66 12.19 -2.86
CA PHE A 7 19.28 11.97 -4.18
C PHE A 7 20.22 10.76 -4.16
N SER A 8 20.97 10.55 -3.07
CA SER A 8 21.76 9.33 -2.85
C SER A 8 20.88 8.09 -2.71
N LEU A 9 19.71 8.18 -2.06
CA LEU A 9 18.75 7.07 -1.97
C LEU A 9 18.15 6.72 -3.34
N LEU A 10 17.80 7.73 -4.15
CA LEU A 10 17.28 7.56 -5.51
C LEU A 10 18.35 7.01 -6.48
N LEU A 11 19.60 7.49 -6.38
CA LEU A 11 20.74 6.95 -7.12
C LEU A 11 21.08 5.52 -6.67
N PHE A 12 20.95 5.22 -5.38
CA PHE A 12 21.21 3.88 -4.85
C PHE A 12 20.13 2.87 -5.25
N VAL A 13 18.86 3.28 -5.32
CA VAL A 13 17.78 2.45 -5.90
C VAL A 13 18.08 2.17 -7.38
N LYS A 14 18.60 3.14 -8.13
CA LYS A 14 18.98 2.94 -9.55
C LYS A 14 20.20 2.02 -9.74
N VAL A 15 21.11 1.96 -8.76
CA VAL A 15 22.34 1.13 -8.81
C VAL A 15 22.12 -0.29 -8.25
N VAL A 16 21.21 -0.46 -7.28
CA VAL A 16 20.90 -1.77 -6.68
C VAL A 16 19.81 -2.51 -7.45
N VAL A 17 18.93 -1.79 -8.16
CA VAL A 17 18.03 -2.37 -9.17
C VAL A 17 18.84 -2.47 -10.47
N GLY A 18 19.75 -3.44 -10.56
CA GLY A 18 20.44 -3.75 -11.80
C GLY A 18 19.43 -4.00 -12.91
N GLU A 19 19.72 -3.52 -14.13
CA GLU A 19 18.92 -3.77 -15.32
C GLU A 19 18.82 -5.28 -15.55
N GLU A 20 17.65 -5.86 -15.25
CA GLU A 20 17.29 -7.18 -15.74
C GLU A 20 16.86 -7.06 -17.21
N PRO A 21 17.27 -8.01 -18.07
CA PRO A 21 16.90 -7.98 -19.47
C PRO A 21 15.37 -8.14 -19.61
N GLN A 22 14.75 -7.21 -20.34
CA GLN A 22 13.36 -7.36 -20.76
C GLN A 22 13.28 -8.46 -21.83
N ASP A 23 12.56 -9.53 -21.51
CA ASP A 23 12.15 -10.52 -22.50
C ASP A 23 10.62 -10.57 -22.48
N GLU A 24 10.00 -9.79 -23.38
CA GLU A 24 8.57 -9.83 -23.65
C GLU A 24 8.31 -10.80 -24.79
N THR A 25 7.67 -11.94 -24.49
CA THR A 25 6.49 -12.48 -25.20
C THR A 25 6.27 -13.95 -24.84
N THR A 26 5.32 -14.22 -23.96
CA THR A 26 4.69 -15.56 -23.89
C THR A 26 3.22 -15.37 -23.55
N GLN A 27 2.36 -15.36 -24.57
CA GLN A 27 0.92 -15.56 -24.38
C GLN A 27 0.68 -17.06 -24.20
N SER A 28 0.31 -17.48 -22.99
CA SER A 28 -0.05 -18.86 -22.69
C SER A 28 -1.55 -19.08 -22.89
N ASN A 29 -1.90 -20.03 -23.77
CA ASN A 29 -3.26 -20.55 -23.92
C ASN A 29 -3.58 -21.46 -22.73
N LEU A 30 -4.39 -20.97 -21.78
CA LEU A 30 -4.83 -21.74 -20.62
C LEU A 30 -6.05 -22.60 -21.00
N ILE A 31 -5.88 -23.92 -21.05
CA ILE A 31 -6.99 -24.87 -21.26
C ILE A 31 -7.66 -25.11 -19.90
N ILE A 32 -8.85 -24.54 -19.70
CA ILE A 32 -9.69 -24.84 -18.52
C ILE A 32 -10.47 -26.13 -18.83
N VAL A 33 -10.04 -27.24 -18.23
CA VAL A 33 -10.82 -28.49 -18.25
C VAL A 33 -11.95 -28.36 -17.24
N ARG A 34 -13.20 -28.26 -17.73
CA ARG A 34 -14.39 -28.31 -16.87
C ARG A 34 -14.82 -29.76 -16.70
N ASP A 35 -14.71 -30.27 -15.48
CA ASP A 35 -15.32 -31.54 -15.09
C ASP A 35 -16.71 -31.26 -14.47
N ASN A 36 -17.74 -31.98 -14.92
CA ASN A 36 -19.14 -31.67 -14.60
C ASN A 36 -19.68 -32.44 -13.38
N ASN A 37 -18.83 -33.19 -12.67
CA ASN A 37 -19.26 -34.01 -11.54
C ASN A 37 -18.41 -33.76 -10.28
N SER A 38 -19.05 -33.21 -9.24
CA SER A 38 -18.71 -33.26 -7.79
C SER A 38 -18.50 -31.90 -7.07
N SER A 39 -18.87 -31.92 -5.79
CA SER A 39 -18.84 -30.90 -4.73
C SER A 39 -18.01 -29.61 -4.99
N SER A 40 -18.73 -28.49 -5.05
CA SER A 40 -18.29 -27.14 -5.47
C SER A 40 -17.09 -26.52 -4.75
N LYS A 41 -16.63 -27.06 -3.61
CA LYS A 41 -15.45 -26.51 -2.90
C LYS A 41 -14.11 -26.97 -3.48
N LYS A 42 -14.05 -28.11 -4.18
CA LYS A 42 -12.77 -28.68 -4.67
C LYS A 42 -12.25 -27.98 -5.94
N HIS A 43 -13.14 -27.59 -6.85
CA HIS A 43 -12.76 -26.97 -8.13
C HIS A 43 -12.33 -25.50 -8.04
N ILE A 44 -12.85 -24.77 -7.05
CA ILE A 44 -12.44 -23.37 -6.76
C ILE A 44 -10.93 -23.30 -6.51
N SER A 45 -10.43 -24.32 -5.84
CA SER A 45 -9.03 -24.47 -5.51
C SER A 45 -8.21 -24.70 -6.80
N GLU A 46 -8.59 -25.63 -7.67
CA GLU A 46 -7.82 -26.00 -8.88
C GLU A 46 -7.66 -24.87 -9.91
N ALA A 47 -8.68 -24.04 -10.16
CA ALA A 47 -8.56 -22.93 -11.11
C ALA A 47 -7.68 -21.79 -10.55
N LEU A 48 -7.83 -21.50 -9.26
CA LEU A 48 -6.94 -20.56 -8.57
C LEU A 48 -5.52 -21.09 -8.54
N TYR A 49 -5.37 -22.38 -8.28
CA TYR A 49 -4.10 -23.07 -8.25
C TYR A 49 -3.48 -23.21 -9.62
N ALA A 50 -4.24 -23.36 -10.70
CA ALA A 50 -3.72 -23.34 -12.06
C ALA A 50 -3.19 -21.95 -12.42
N LYS A 51 -3.91 -20.88 -12.03
CA LYS A 51 -3.42 -19.49 -12.18
C LYS A 51 -2.18 -19.25 -11.33
N ALA A 52 -2.21 -19.58 -10.04
CA ALA A 52 -1.08 -19.47 -9.12
C ALA A 52 0.11 -20.35 -9.52
N HIS A 53 -0.12 -21.55 -10.05
CA HIS A 53 0.92 -22.46 -10.51
C HIS A 53 1.55 -21.99 -11.83
N SER A 54 0.74 -21.57 -12.81
CA SER A 54 1.28 -20.94 -14.03
C SER A 54 2.17 -19.75 -13.67
N TYR A 55 1.79 -19.03 -12.61
CA TYR A 55 2.53 -17.92 -12.03
C TYR A 55 3.85 -18.36 -11.34
N PHE A 56 3.80 -19.38 -10.46
CA PHE A 56 4.97 -19.89 -9.75
C PHE A 56 6.01 -20.53 -10.69
N ILE A 57 5.56 -21.09 -11.81
CA ILE A 57 6.44 -21.54 -12.91
C ILE A 57 7.10 -20.35 -13.60
N ASN A 58 6.33 -19.33 -13.98
CA ASN A 58 6.82 -18.20 -14.78
C ASN A 58 7.84 -17.33 -14.02
N THR A 59 7.64 -17.14 -12.71
CA THR A 59 8.57 -16.39 -11.84
C THR A 59 9.90 -17.07 -11.60
N LYS A 60 10.10 -18.31 -12.07
CA LYS A 60 11.27 -19.16 -11.77
C LYS A 60 11.46 -19.49 -10.28
N ILE A 61 10.64 -18.94 -9.37
CA ILE A 61 10.71 -19.17 -7.92
C ILE A 61 10.48 -20.65 -7.61
N TYR A 62 9.62 -21.31 -8.39
CA TYR A 62 9.30 -22.72 -8.22
C TYR A 62 9.33 -23.49 -9.54
N LYS A 63 10.34 -23.22 -10.38
CA LYS A 63 10.57 -23.96 -11.64
C LYS A 63 10.58 -25.49 -11.48
N ASN A 64 10.82 -25.97 -10.26
CA ASN A 64 10.90 -27.39 -9.91
C ASN A 64 9.70 -27.90 -9.11
N TYR A 65 8.70 -27.07 -8.80
CA TYR A 65 7.51 -27.53 -8.06
C TYR A 65 6.48 -28.08 -9.03
N SER A 66 5.84 -29.17 -8.63
CA SER A 66 4.65 -29.64 -9.32
C SER A 66 3.43 -28.74 -9.01
N ILE A 67 2.35 -28.90 -9.79
CA ILE A 67 1.04 -28.32 -9.47
C ILE A 67 0.67 -28.68 -8.03
N GLN A 68 0.92 -29.92 -7.62
CA GLN A 68 0.44 -30.41 -6.34
C GLN A 68 1.21 -29.83 -5.17
N ASP A 69 2.51 -29.59 -5.33
CA ASP A 69 3.32 -28.90 -4.32
C ASP A 69 2.88 -27.45 -4.16
N THR A 70 2.52 -26.80 -5.27
CA THR A 70 1.95 -25.44 -5.25
C THR A 70 0.61 -25.42 -4.54
N ILE A 71 -0.29 -26.34 -4.89
CA ILE A 71 -1.60 -26.51 -4.23
C ILE A 71 -1.41 -26.68 -2.73
N GLN A 72 -0.50 -27.58 -2.35
CA GLN A 72 -0.19 -27.84 -0.96
C GLN A 72 0.34 -26.59 -0.26
N HIS A 73 1.29 -25.88 -0.87
CA HIS A 73 1.86 -24.67 -0.27
C HIS A 73 0.81 -23.57 -0.06
N VAL A 74 -0.06 -23.31 -1.04
CA VAL A 74 -1.11 -22.32 -0.87
C VAL A 74 -2.11 -22.76 0.20
N ASN A 75 -2.50 -24.04 0.23
CA ASN A 75 -3.34 -24.57 1.30
C ASN A 75 -2.68 -24.40 2.67
N GLU A 76 -1.37 -24.63 2.79
CA GLU A 76 -0.62 -24.43 4.03
C GLU A 76 -0.62 -22.96 4.46
N VAL A 77 -0.56 -22.01 3.52
CA VAL A 77 -0.61 -20.57 3.83
C VAL A 77 -2.03 -20.13 4.19
N VAL A 78 -3.04 -20.54 3.43
CA VAL A 78 -4.45 -20.18 3.66
C VAL A 78 -4.95 -20.73 5.00
N ASN A 79 -4.63 -21.98 5.32
CA ASN A 79 -5.07 -22.65 6.54
C ASN A 79 -4.18 -22.38 7.75
N TRP A 80 -3.12 -21.58 7.60
CA TRP A 80 -2.26 -21.20 8.72
C TRP A 80 -2.99 -20.26 9.69
N GLU A 81 -2.94 -20.57 10.99
CA GLU A 81 -3.47 -19.70 12.02
C GLU A 81 -2.48 -18.58 12.33
N ALA A 82 -2.76 -17.39 11.81
CA ALA A 82 -1.92 -16.23 12.03
C ALA A 82 -1.94 -15.80 13.51
N PRO A 83 -0.77 -15.47 14.10
CA PRO A 83 -0.71 -14.90 15.45
C PRO A 83 -1.65 -13.70 15.61
N ARG A 84 -2.38 -13.67 16.74
CA ARG A 84 -3.32 -12.58 17.05
C ARG A 84 -2.69 -11.19 16.95
N GLU A 85 -1.43 -11.06 17.37
CA GLU A 85 -0.67 -9.81 17.25
C GLU A 85 -0.62 -9.29 15.81
N LEU A 86 -0.41 -10.18 14.82
CA LEU A 86 -0.37 -9.76 13.41
C LEU A 86 -1.75 -9.31 12.92
N GLN A 87 -2.81 -10.00 13.34
CA GLN A 87 -4.18 -9.63 12.99
C GLN A 87 -4.58 -8.25 13.52
N GLU A 88 -4.16 -7.93 14.75
CA GLU A 88 -4.45 -6.65 15.39
C GLU A 88 -3.59 -5.50 14.82
N LYS A 89 -2.30 -5.76 14.52
CA LYS A 89 -1.37 -4.73 14.06
C LYS A 89 -1.35 -4.50 12.55
N PHE A 90 -1.83 -5.47 11.77
CA PHE A 90 -1.85 -5.38 10.31
C PHE A 90 -3.26 -5.62 9.75
N PRO A 91 -4.26 -4.83 10.20
CA PRO A 91 -5.65 -5.08 9.84
C PRO A 91 -5.90 -4.84 8.36
N TYR A 92 -6.50 -5.83 7.72
CA TYR A 92 -7.14 -5.72 6.42
C TYR A 92 -8.53 -6.35 6.46
N TYR A 93 -9.42 -5.90 5.60
CA TYR A 93 -10.78 -6.43 5.51
C TYR A 93 -11.39 -6.19 4.13
N GLN A 94 -12.48 -6.89 3.85
CA GLN A 94 -13.29 -6.69 2.65
C GLN A 94 -14.52 -5.83 2.99
N SER A 95 -14.83 -4.85 2.14
CA SER A 95 -15.98 -3.96 2.34
C SER A 95 -16.91 -3.95 1.12
N GLY A 96 -17.66 -5.02 0.95
CA GLY A 96 -18.62 -5.11 -0.16
C GLY A 96 -17.94 -5.17 -1.53
N TYR A 97 -18.54 -4.48 -2.50
CA TYR A 97 -18.20 -4.55 -3.92
C TYR A 97 -18.34 -3.18 -4.59
N ASP A 98 -17.54 -2.95 -5.63
CA ASP A 98 -17.61 -1.76 -6.47
C ASP A 98 -18.78 -1.82 -7.46
N TYR A 99 -18.92 -0.79 -8.31
CA TYR A 99 -19.96 -0.76 -9.36
C TYR A 99 -19.78 -1.83 -10.46
N GLU A 100 -18.60 -2.46 -10.52
CA GLU A 100 -18.27 -3.54 -11.46
C GLU A 100 -18.34 -4.93 -10.81
N ASP A 101 -18.91 -5.05 -9.60
CA ASP A 101 -18.95 -6.26 -8.78
C ASP A 101 -17.60 -6.81 -8.32
N GLN A 102 -16.52 -6.03 -8.43
CA GLN A 102 -15.20 -6.39 -7.92
C GLN A 102 -15.19 -6.26 -6.39
N PRO A 103 -14.62 -7.23 -5.64
CA PRO A 103 -14.52 -7.10 -4.20
C PRO A 103 -13.62 -5.93 -3.83
N VAL A 104 -14.07 -5.16 -2.84
CA VAL A 104 -13.30 -4.03 -2.30
C VAL A 104 -12.47 -4.52 -1.13
N TRP A 105 -11.14 -4.50 -1.29
CA TRP A 105 -10.19 -4.86 -0.26
C TRP A 105 -9.54 -3.62 0.34
N ILE A 106 -9.46 -3.58 1.68
CA ILE A 106 -9.04 -2.39 2.41
C ILE A 106 -7.92 -2.77 3.37
N ALA A 107 -6.83 -2.03 3.30
CA ALA A 107 -5.66 -2.17 4.15
C ALA A 107 -5.36 -0.83 4.85
N GLU A 108 -5.23 -0.85 6.16
CA GLU A 108 -4.89 0.35 6.96
C GLU A 108 -3.37 0.49 7.08
N VAL A 109 -2.72 0.67 5.93
CA VAL A 109 -1.26 0.65 5.76
C VAL A 109 -0.53 1.58 6.73
N GLY A 110 -1.09 2.75 7.03
CA GLY A 110 -0.48 3.70 7.96
C GLY A 110 -0.43 3.22 9.42
N LYS A 111 -1.20 2.18 9.78
CA LYS A 111 -1.12 1.52 11.10
C LYS A 111 -0.09 0.39 11.15
N TYR A 112 0.43 -0.04 10.00
CA TYR A 112 1.29 -1.22 9.91
C TYR A 112 2.69 -0.88 10.43
N ASN A 113 3.04 -1.40 11.62
CA ASN A 113 4.39 -1.27 12.15
C ASN A 113 5.32 -2.38 11.63
N VAL A 114 5.58 -2.36 10.31
CA VAL A 114 6.46 -3.35 9.65
C VAL A 114 7.86 -3.36 10.26
N ARG A 115 8.35 -2.19 10.68
CA ARG A 115 9.64 -2.04 11.37
C ARG A 115 9.75 -2.92 12.59
N GLU A 116 8.74 -2.92 13.44
CA GLU A 116 8.73 -3.74 14.65
C GLU A 116 8.91 -5.23 14.33
N GLN A 117 8.24 -5.75 13.30
CA GLN A 117 8.36 -7.16 12.92
C GLN A 117 9.73 -7.50 12.32
N VAL A 118 10.31 -6.58 11.55
CA VAL A 118 11.66 -6.76 10.99
C VAL A 118 12.73 -6.71 12.08
N GLU A 119 12.60 -5.83 13.07
CA GLU A 119 13.53 -5.72 14.20
C GLU A 119 13.46 -6.92 15.16
N LYS A 120 12.31 -7.60 15.25
CA LYS A 120 12.16 -8.87 15.99
C LYS A 120 12.94 -10.03 15.39
N GLY A 121 13.41 -9.90 14.14
CA GLY A 121 14.26 -10.87 13.46
C GLY A 121 13.61 -11.59 12.28
N PRO A 122 14.35 -12.49 11.62
CA PRO A 122 13.93 -13.10 10.36
C PRO A 122 12.61 -13.89 10.45
N GLU A 123 12.39 -14.61 11.54
CA GLU A 123 11.18 -15.42 11.76
C GLU A 123 9.92 -14.54 11.85
N ALA A 124 9.98 -13.43 12.60
CA ALA A 124 8.86 -12.49 12.70
C ALA A 124 8.57 -11.80 11.36
N ALA A 125 9.60 -11.42 10.61
CA ALA A 125 9.46 -10.89 9.26
C ALA A 125 8.83 -11.92 8.30
N GLN A 126 9.22 -13.19 8.40
CA GLN A 126 8.64 -14.28 7.60
C GLN A 126 7.18 -14.53 7.97
N ASN A 127 6.83 -14.52 9.26
CA ASN A 127 5.45 -14.65 9.71
C ASN A 127 4.58 -13.49 9.22
N LEU A 128 5.10 -12.26 9.23
CA LEU A 128 4.43 -11.11 8.63
C LEU A 128 4.22 -11.31 7.11
N SER A 129 5.25 -11.75 6.39
CA SER A 129 5.13 -12.07 4.96
C SER A 129 4.04 -13.11 4.72
N ARG A 130 4.03 -14.22 5.47
CA ARG A 130 3.02 -15.27 5.36
C ARG A 130 1.61 -14.75 5.66
N TYR A 131 1.46 -13.88 6.65
CA TYR A 131 0.18 -13.26 7.00
C TYR A 131 -0.35 -12.37 5.86
N LEU A 132 0.50 -11.57 5.24
CA LEU A 132 0.12 -10.73 4.10
C LEU A 132 -0.23 -11.60 2.87
N PHE A 133 0.53 -12.67 2.61
CA PHE A 133 0.21 -13.68 1.59
C PHE A 133 -1.15 -14.33 1.81
N GLN A 134 -1.44 -14.70 3.06
CA GLN A 134 -2.73 -15.27 3.42
C GLN A 134 -3.88 -14.31 3.07
N GLY A 135 -3.72 -13.00 3.32
CA GLY A 135 -4.70 -12.00 2.93
C GLY A 135 -4.96 -11.95 1.42
N VAL A 136 -3.90 -12.00 0.62
CA VAL A 136 -3.99 -12.05 -0.85
C VAL A 136 -4.71 -13.32 -1.33
N PHE A 137 -4.40 -14.49 -0.76
CA PHE A 137 -5.09 -15.72 -1.15
C PHE A 137 -6.57 -15.73 -0.74
N ARG A 138 -6.90 -15.23 0.46
CA ARG A 138 -8.31 -15.08 0.88
C ARG A 138 -9.09 -14.14 -0.03
N LEU A 139 -8.44 -13.09 -0.51
CA LEU A 139 -9.01 -12.17 -1.49
C LEU A 139 -9.31 -12.91 -2.80
N PHE A 140 -8.37 -13.72 -3.28
CA PHE A 140 -8.61 -14.56 -4.45
C PHE A 140 -9.75 -15.57 -4.26
N GLU A 141 -9.84 -16.22 -3.10
CA GLU A 141 -10.97 -17.10 -2.78
C GLU A 141 -12.31 -16.35 -2.85
N SER A 142 -12.36 -15.10 -2.38
CA SER A 142 -13.58 -14.28 -2.41
C SER A 142 -14.07 -13.99 -3.84
N MET A 143 -13.16 -13.82 -4.80
CA MET A 143 -13.52 -13.62 -6.20
C MET A 143 -14.18 -14.87 -6.78
N ILE A 144 -13.71 -16.04 -6.39
CA ILE A 144 -14.21 -17.30 -6.94
C ILE A 144 -15.56 -17.68 -6.32
N VAL A 145 -15.76 -17.45 -5.02
CA VAL A 145 -17.05 -17.74 -4.37
C VAL A 145 -18.20 -16.95 -5.00
N LYS A 146 -17.92 -15.74 -5.48
CA LYS A 146 -18.91 -14.89 -6.15
C LYS A 146 -18.90 -15.03 -7.68
N ASP A 147 -18.03 -15.88 -8.21
CA ASP A 147 -17.97 -16.11 -9.65
C ASP A 147 -19.30 -16.69 -10.12
N SER A 148 -20.05 -15.86 -10.84
CA SER A 148 -21.35 -16.26 -11.38
C SER A 148 -21.14 -16.89 -12.75
N PRO A 149 -21.99 -17.83 -13.18
CA PRO A 149 -21.90 -18.38 -14.54
C PRO A 149 -21.94 -17.30 -15.64
N THR A 150 -22.45 -16.11 -15.30
CA THR A 150 -22.68 -14.99 -16.20
C THR A 150 -21.59 -13.92 -16.18
N LYS A 151 -20.73 -13.87 -15.16
CA LYS A 151 -19.73 -12.81 -15.00
C LYS A 151 -18.53 -13.34 -14.22
N GLU A 152 -17.39 -13.43 -14.91
CA GLU A 152 -16.11 -13.82 -14.31
C GLU A 152 -15.51 -12.62 -13.54
N ILE A 153 -15.35 -12.74 -12.23
CA ILE A 153 -14.67 -11.70 -11.42
C ILE A 153 -13.17 -11.98 -11.45
N ARG A 154 -12.45 -11.15 -12.21
CA ARG A 154 -10.99 -11.29 -12.39
C ARG A 154 -10.17 -10.34 -11.53
N ASN A 155 -10.80 -9.27 -11.06
CA ASN A 155 -10.12 -8.12 -10.50
C ASN A 155 -10.68 -7.76 -9.13
N VAL A 156 -9.84 -7.07 -8.35
CA VAL A 156 -10.14 -6.51 -7.05
C VAL A 156 -9.95 -5.01 -7.07
N PHE A 157 -10.73 -4.30 -6.26
CA PHE A 157 -10.56 -2.89 -6.00
C PHE A 157 -9.85 -2.72 -4.65
N VAL A 158 -8.68 -2.10 -4.63
CA VAL A 158 -7.87 -1.96 -3.40
C VAL A 158 -7.92 -0.55 -2.86
N ILE A 159 -8.13 -0.41 -1.55
CA ILE A 159 -7.98 0.86 -0.83
C ILE A 159 -6.85 0.68 0.19
N GLY A 160 -5.81 1.50 0.07
CA GLY A 160 -4.76 1.62 1.08
C GLY A 160 -4.91 2.92 1.84
N ASP A 161 -5.20 2.88 3.13
CA ASP A 161 -5.18 4.07 3.98
C ASP A 161 -3.78 4.27 4.58
N TRP A 162 -3.12 5.36 4.22
CA TRP A 162 -1.76 5.69 4.65
C TRP A 162 -1.72 6.64 5.86
N GLU A 163 -2.87 6.92 6.47
CA GLU A 163 -2.95 7.74 7.67
C GLU A 163 -2.16 7.13 8.83
N GLY A 164 -1.25 7.92 9.40
CA GLY A 164 -0.38 7.50 10.50
C GLY A 164 0.96 6.91 10.07
N LEU A 165 1.21 6.74 8.77
CA LEU A 165 2.52 6.25 8.32
C LEU A 165 3.63 7.24 8.68
N ASP A 166 4.57 6.79 9.50
CA ASP A 166 5.69 7.61 9.96
C ASP A 166 6.87 7.60 8.96
N ILE A 167 7.54 8.73 8.84
CA ILE A 167 8.80 8.86 8.09
C ILE A 167 9.87 7.94 8.68
N THR A 168 9.85 7.67 9.99
CA THR A 168 10.84 6.79 10.61
C THR A 168 10.70 5.34 10.14
N GLN A 169 9.47 4.87 9.92
CA GLN A 169 9.20 3.55 9.34
C GLN A 169 9.61 3.50 7.87
N SER A 170 9.32 4.58 7.14
CA SER A 170 9.57 4.77 5.71
C SER A 170 11.07 4.85 5.36
N THR A 171 11.90 5.28 6.31
CA THR A 171 13.36 5.45 6.12
C THR A 171 14.19 4.33 6.74
N HIS A 172 13.57 3.40 7.47
CA HIS A 172 14.27 2.28 8.09
C HIS A 172 14.71 1.26 7.01
N LEU A 173 16.00 1.23 6.68
CA LEU A 173 16.54 0.48 5.55
C LEU A 173 16.18 -1.03 5.55
N PRO A 174 16.27 -1.78 6.67
CA PRO A 174 15.80 -3.17 6.71
C PRO A 174 14.32 -3.32 6.36
N THR A 175 13.48 -2.40 6.83
CA THR A 175 12.04 -2.38 6.51
C THR A 175 11.79 -2.09 5.04
N VAL A 176 12.51 -1.11 4.48
CA VAL A 176 12.42 -0.80 3.04
C VAL A 176 12.84 -2.02 2.22
N ARG A 177 13.94 -2.70 2.57
CA ARG A 177 14.39 -3.92 1.88
C ARG A 177 13.36 -5.03 1.98
N PHE A 178 12.77 -5.24 3.15
CA PHE A 178 11.69 -6.21 3.34
C PHE A 178 10.47 -5.86 2.48
N ALA A 179 10.01 -4.62 2.49
CA ALA A 179 8.89 -4.15 1.68
C ALA A 179 9.17 -4.30 0.17
N MET A 180 10.40 -4.01 -0.28
CA MET A 180 10.81 -4.20 -1.67
C MET A 180 10.87 -5.67 -2.08
N HIS A 181 11.33 -6.53 -1.17
CA HIS A 181 11.27 -7.98 -1.36
C HIS A 181 9.82 -8.44 -1.51
N LEU A 182 8.94 -8.04 -0.59
CA LEU A 182 7.51 -8.30 -0.68
C LEU A 182 6.95 -7.83 -2.02
N LEU A 183 7.12 -6.56 -2.39
CA LEU A 183 6.59 -6.01 -3.63
C LEU A 183 7.07 -6.78 -4.87
N ARG A 184 8.35 -7.20 -4.92
CA ARG A 184 8.85 -8.03 -6.03
C ARG A 184 8.19 -9.40 -6.06
N THR A 185 8.09 -10.06 -4.90
CA THR A 185 7.46 -11.38 -4.78
C THR A 185 5.96 -11.32 -5.09
N TYR A 186 5.29 -10.20 -4.82
CA TYR A 186 3.86 -10.03 -5.04
C TYR A 186 3.49 -9.38 -6.37
N ARG A 187 4.40 -8.67 -7.03
CA ARG A 187 4.11 -7.81 -8.18
C ARG A 187 3.21 -8.49 -9.19
N GLU A 188 3.56 -9.71 -9.56
CA GLU A 188 2.87 -10.46 -10.59
C GLU A 188 1.53 -11.04 -10.09
N PHE A 189 1.42 -11.49 -8.83
CA PHE A 189 0.12 -11.80 -8.22
C PHE A 189 -0.81 -10.58 -8.22
N LEU A 190 -0.27 -9.42 -7.84
CA LEU A 190 -0.98 -8.15 -7.80
C LEU A 190 -1.37 -7.70 -9.21
N ALA A 191 -0.52 -7.89 -10.20
CA ALA A 191 -0.81 -7.54 -11.60
C ALA A 191 -1.99 -8.34 -12.16
N LEU A 192 -2.14 -9.60 -11.75
CA LEU A 192 -3.25 -10.47 -12.14
C LEU A 192 -4.56 -10.13 -11.44
N GLY A 193 -4.49 -9.74 -10.17
CA GLY A 193 -5.68 -9.56 -9.33
C GLY A 193 -6.15 -8.13 -9.17
N ILE A 194 -5.28 -7.11 -9.30
CA ILE A 194 -5.67 -5.72 -9.07
C ILE A 194 -6.26 -5.14 -10.35
N GLY A 195 -7.55 -4.78 -10.30
CA GLY A 195 -8.20 -3.96 -11.32
C GLY A 195 -7.80 -2.50 -11.14
N TYR A 196 -7.92 -2.02 -9.90
CA TYR A 196 -7.67 -0.63 -9.55
C TYR A 196 -7.31 -0.49 -8.08
N ALA A 197 -6.52 0.52 -7.73
CA ALA A 197 -6.10 0.78 -6.36
C ALA A 197 -6.09 2.29 -6.05
N ILE A 198 -6.57 2.65 -4.85
CA ILE A 198 -6.57 4.02 -4.34
C ILE A 198 -5.79 4.09 -3.02
N GLY A 199 -4.76 4.94 -2.99
CA GLY A 199 -4.07 5.35 -1.77
C GLY A 199 -4.73 6.57 -1.16
N LEU A 200 -5.22 6.49 0.07
CA LEU A 200 -5.79 7.59 0.83
C LEU A 200 -4.77 8.15 1.83
N ASN A 201 -4.93 9.42 2.19
CA ASN A 201 -4.12 10.07 3.23
C ASN A 201 -2.61 9.98 3.00
N VAL A 202 -2.19 9.98 1.72
CA VAL A 202 -0.80 9.84 1.32
C VAL A 202 -0.06 11.15 1.63
N ASN A 203 0.92 11.09 2.53
CA ASN A 203 1.79 12.24 2.79
C ASN A 203 2.81 12.41 1.65
N TYR A 204 3.43 13.60 1.56
CA TYR A 204 4.38 13.91 0.48
C TYR A 204 5.56 12.94 0.41
N VAL A 205 6.06 12.46 1.56
CA VAL A 205 7.17 11.51 1.62
C VAL A 205 6.75 10.16 1.04
N THR A 206 5.54 9.70 1.36
CA THR A 206 4.96 8.48 0.79
C THR A 206 4.81 8.60 -0.72
N THR A 207 4.38 9.75 -1.25
CA THR A 207 4.36 9.98 -2.71
C THR A 207 5.75 9.80 -3.34
N LEU A 208 6.80 10.36 -2.74
CA LEU A 208 8.17 10.19 -3.22
C LEU A 208 8.63 8.72 -3.19
N MET A 209 8.25 7.98 -2.15
CA MET A 209 8.55 6.54 -2.08
C MET A 209 7.82 5.77 -3.19
N PHE A 210 6.55 6.07 -3.44
CA PHE A 210 5.80 5.45 -4.53
C PHE A 210 6.47 5.66 -5.89
N GLU A 211 6.97 6.87 -6.15
CA GLU A 211 7.72 7.16 -7.37
C GLU A 211 9.00 6.32 -7.49
N SER A 212 9.69 6.05 -6.36
CA SER A 212 10.88 5.20 -6.37
C SER A 212 10.61 3.72 -6.65
N ILE A 213 9.42 3.22 -6.34
CA ILE A 213 9.01 1.83 -6.58
C ILE A 213 8.26 1.63 -7.90
N ARG A 214 7.96 2.71 -8.63
CA ARG A 214 7.33 2.68 -9.95
C ARG A 214 7.99 1.66 -10.91
N PRO A 215 9.34 1.58 -11.04
CA PRO A 215 9.98 0.61 -11.93
C PRO A 215 9.71 -0.85 -11.55
N ILE A 216 9.48 -1.12 -10.26
CA ILE A 216 9.18 -2.47 -9.77
C ILE A 216 7.73 -2.83 -10.05
N LEU A 217 6.82 -1.87 -9.94
CA LEU A 217 5.39 -2.10 -10.18
C LEU A 217 5.07 -2.22 -11.67
N GLY A 218 5.81 -1.54 -12.55
CA GLY A 218 5.55 -1.55 -14.00
C GLY A 218 4.13 -1.08 -14.31
N GLY A 219 3.42 -1.80 -15.18
CA GLY A 219 2.03 -1.47 -15.56
C GLY A 219 1.03 -1.49 -14.39
N LEU A 220 1.34 -2.13 -13.26
CA LEU A 220 0.50 -2.05 -12.06
C LEU A 220 0.44 -0.62 -11.51
N PHE A 221 1.49 0.18 -11.70
CA PHE A 221 1.53 1.56 -11.22
C PHE A 221 0.45 2.44 -11.87
N GLU A 222 0.10 2.17 -13.13
CA GLU A 222 -0.94 2.92 -13.85
C GLU A 222 -2.34 2.69 -13.28
N LYS A 223 -2.52 1.62 -12.51
CA LYS A 223 -3.78 1.29 -11.81
C LYS A 223 -3.87 1.90 -10.42
N ILE A 224 -2.84 2.62 -9.97
CA ILE A 224 -2.77 3.19 -8.61
C ILE A 224 -2.97 4.70 -8.67
N GLU A 225 -4.00 5.18 -8.00
CA GLU A 225 -4.18 6.62 -7.75
C GLU A 225 -3.89 6.98 -6.30
N LEU A 226 -3.05 8.00 -6.09
CA LEU A 226 -2.66 8.47 -4.77
C LEU A 226 -3.35 9.80 -4.47
N TYR A 227 -4.06 9.83 -3.34
CA TYR A 227 -4.69 11.04 -2.84
C TYR A 227 -4.05 11.46 -1.52
N GLY A 228 -3.77 12.75 -1.43
CA GLY A 228 -3.22 13.35 -0.22
C GLY A 228 -4.20 13.39 0.96
N THR A 229 -3.87 14.19 1.97
CA THR A 229 -4.64 14.31 3.22
C THR A 229 -5.94 15.11 3.10
N ASN A 230 -6.34 15.55 1.90
CA ASN A 230 -7.59 16.31 1.73
C ASN A 230 -8.78 15.36 1.48
N PRO A 231 -9.66 15.16 2.49
CA PRO A 231 -10.74 14.20 2.40
C PRO A 231 -11.82 14.57 1.38
N ALA A 232 -12.01 15.85 1.06
CA ALA A 232 -12.97 16.26 0.05
C ALA A 232 -12.58 15.71 -1.33
N LYS A 233 -11.28 15.65 -1.65
CA LYS A 233 -10.80 15.15 -2.94
C LYS A 233 -10.95 13.64 -3.07
N TRP A 234 -10.44 12.89 -2.10
CA TRP A 234 -10.45 11.43 -2.20
C TRP A 234 -11.83 10.82 -2.01
N LYS A 235 -12.74 11.46 -1.27
CA LYS A 235 -14.14 10.99 -1.20
C LYS A 235 -14.86 11.08 -2.53
N ILE A 236 -14.72 12.21 -3.21
CA ILE A 236 -15.32 12.39 -4.54
C ILE A 236 -14.76 11.34 -5.50
N ALA A 237 -13.47 11.00 -5.39
CA ALA A 237 -12.89 9.92 -6.16
C ALA A 237 -13.47 8.55 -5.79
N LEU A 238 -13.49 8.17 -4.51
CA LEU A 238 -14.06 6.89 -4.07
C LEU A 238 -15.51 6.72 -4.54
N GLN A 239 -16.33 7.76 -4.47
CA GLN A 239 -17.74 7.74 -4.90
C GLN A 239 -17.91 7.51 -6.42
N LYS A 240 -16.89 7.73 -7.24
CA LYS A 240 -16.94 7.40 -8.68
C LYS A 240 -16.85 5.90 -8.92
N PHE A 241 -16.16 5.18 -8.03
CA PHE A 241 -15.88 3.75 -8.20
C PHE A 241 -16.74 2.87 -7.29
N LEU A 242 -17.12 3.38 -6.12
CA LEU A 242 -17.74 2.59 -5.06
C LEU A 242 -19.13 3.12 -4.68
N PRO A 243 -20.12 2.24 -4.50
CA PRO A 243 -21.35 2.62 -3.82
C PRO A 243 -21.05 3.01 -2.36
N LEU A 244 -21.81 3.96 -1.82
CA LEU A 244 -21.62 4.43 -0.44
C LEU A 244 -21.66 3.31 0.60
N SER A 245 -22.41 2.24 0.34
CA SER A 245 -22.51 1.06 1.20
C SER A 245 -21.25 0.18 1.21
N ALA A 246 -20.37 0.31 0.21
CA ALA A 246 -19.11 -0.45 0.11
C ALA A 246 -17.92 0.31 0.69
N ILE A 247 -18.12 1.53 1.19
CA ILE A 247 -17.07 2.29 1.84
C ILE A 247 -17.28 2.18 3.37
N PRO A 248 -16.31 1.63 4.11
CA PRO A 248 -16.45 1.43 5.54
C PRO A 248 -16.67 2.73 6.29
N THR A 249 -17.43 2.63 7.37
CA THR A 249 -17.64 3.76 8.28
C THR A 249 -16.34 4.23 8.91
N CYS A 250 -15.33 3.37 9.14
CA CYS A 250 -14.02 3.79 9.67
C CYS A 250 -13.25 4.69 8.70
N VAL A 251 -13.23 4.36 7.41
CA VAL A 251 -12.71 5.24 6.34
C VAL A 251 -13.53 6.54 6.30
N TYR A 252 -14.84 6.44 6.56
CA TYR A 252 -15.75 7.57 6.61
C TYR A 252 -15.77 8.35 7.95
N GLN A 253 -15.16 7.89 9.04
CA GLN A 253 -15.34 8.47 10.37
C GLN A 253 -14.24 9.46 10.74
N ASN A 254 -13.08 9.38 10.09
CA ASN A 254 -12.04 10.42 10.16
C ASN A 254 -12.46 11.75 9.48
N ILE A 255 -13.76 11.92 9.19
CA ILE A 255 -14.37 12.97 8.38
C ILE A 255 -15.26 13.90 9.19
N LEU A 256 -15.82 13.43 10.29
CA LEU A 256 -16.61 14.29 11.14
C LEU A 256 -15.68 14.71 12.27
N PRO A 257 -15.08 15.93 12.24
CA PRO A 257 -14.70 16.54 13.51
C PRO A 257 -15.94 16.41 14.38
N SER A 258 -15.78 15.75 15.52
CA SER A 258 -16.87 15.41 16.40
C SER A 258 -17.79 16.63 16.51
N LEU A 259 -18.98 16.54 15.93
CA LEU A 259 -20.06 17.51 16.14
C LEU A 259 -20.60 17.39 17.59
N THR A 260 -19.75 16.96 18.52
CA THR A 260 -19.85 17.25 19.94
C THR A 260 -19.52 18.73 20.13
N HIS A 261 -20.51 19.59 19.91
CA HIS A 261 -20.74 20.83 20.66
C HIS A 261 -19.46 21.54 21.13
N GLY A 262 -18.66 22.02 20.18
CA GLY A 262 -17.57 22.94 20.48
C GLY A 262 -18.15 24.28 20.90
N ARG A 263 -18.13 24.58 22.20
CA ARG A 263 -18.04 25.96 22.69
C ARG A 263 -16.79 26.56 22.05
N VAL A 264 -17.01 27.45 21.10
CA VAL A 264 -15.99 28.36 20.59
C VAL A 264 -15.57 29.23 21.76
N ASN A 265 -14.33 29.08 22.24
CA ASN A 265 -13.57 30.15 22.86
C ASN A 265 -12.07 29.83 22.78
N ASP A 266 -11.34 30.78 22.22
CA ASP A 266 -9.92 31.06 22.44
C ASP A 266 -8.86 30.12 21.85
N ALA A 267 -8.51 30.40 20.59
CA ALA A 267 -7.12 30.34 20.15
C ALA A 267 -6.83 31.49 19.17
N LYS A 268 -6.23 32.56 19.69
CA LYS A 268 -5.66 33.67 18.93
C LYS A 268 -4.56 33.12 18.01
N ARG A 269 -4.80 33.07 16.71
CA ARG A 269 -3.74 32.89 15.69
C ARG A 269 -2.87 34.15 15.66
N LEU A 270 -1.62 34.02 16.11
CA LEU A 270 -0.56 34.96 15.77
C LEU A 270 -0.31 34.84 14.25
N ILE A 271 -0.78 35.82 13.49
CA ILE A 271 -0.35 36.03 12.11
C ILE A 271 0.83 36.99 12.19
N PHE A 272 2.05 36.48 11.98
CA PHE A 272 3.19 37.34 11.73
C PHE A 272 3.11 37.83 10.27
N THR A 273 2.82 39.12 10.08
CA THR A 273 2.92 39.77 8.78
C THR A 273 4.38 40.19 8.58
N PHE A 274 5.14 39.45 7.77
CA PHE A 274 6.48 39.87 7.33
C PHE A 274 6.38 40.50 5.93
N THR A 275 7.05 41.63 5.74
CA THR A 275 7.00 42.45 4.51
C THR A 275 7.73 41.79 3.33
N SER A 276 7.21 42.02 2.12
CA SER A 276 7.29 41.17 0.93
C SER A 276 8.59 41.13 0.13
N GLU A 277 9.66 41.85 0.50
CA GLU A 277 10.86 41.95 -0.35
C GLU A 277 11.91 40.86 -0.10
N LEU A 278 11.91 40.19 1.06
CA LEU A 278 12.89 39.13 1.36
C LEU A 278 12.50 37.73 0.84
N PHE A 279 11.26 37.52 0.41
CA PHE A 279 10.73 36.16 0.15
C PHE A 279 10.94 35.61 -1.26
N SER A 280 11.38 36.42 -2.24
CA SER A 280 11.66 35.86 -3.58
C SER A 280 12.88 34.93 -3.61
N LYS A 281 13.62 34.79 -2.50
CA LYS A 281 14.93 34.13 -2.44
C LYS A 281 15.08 33.09 -1.34
N ILE A 282 14.05 32.85 -0.52
CA ILE A 282 14.12 31.90 0.60
C ILE A 282 13.09 30.79 0.44
N CYS A 283 13.56 29.54 0.40
CA CYS A 283 12.70 28.37 0.43
C CYS A 283 12.43 27.96 1.89
N PHE A 284 11.15 27.78 2.20
CA PHE A 284 10.65 27.35 3.50
C PHE A 284 10.33 25.86 3.45
N ILE A 285 10.91 25.09 4.38
CA ILE A 285 10.60 23.67 4.54
C ILE A 285 10.16 23.43 5.99
N ASP A 286 8.89 23.09 6.16
CA ASP A 286 8.31 22.69 7.44
C ASP A 286 8.57 21.21 7.70
N LEU A 287 9.23 20.90 8.83
CA LEU A 287 9.51 19.55 9.31
C LEU A 287 8.79 19.26 10.64
N GLY A 288 7.71 19.98 10.93
CA GLY A 288 6.86 19.82 12.12
C GLY A 288 7.44 20.48 13.37
N ARG A 289 8.57 19.95 13.90
CA ARG A 289 9.24 20.55 15.08
C ARG A 289 10.23 21.65 14.73
N PHE A 290 10.60 21.74 13.47
CA PHE A 290 11.58 22.67 12.96
C PHE A 290 11.12 23.26 11.63
N ALA A 291 11.42 24.54 11.41
CA ALA A 291 11.40 25.15 10.10
C ALA A 291 12.84 25.34 9.62
N ILE A 292 13.13 24.98 8.36
CA ILE A 292 14.43 25.21 7.72
C ILE A 292 14.29 26.33 6.68
N PHE A 293 15.25 27.25 6.68
CA PHE A 293 15.35 28.35 5.72
C PHE A 293 16.59 28.15 4.84
N ILE A 294 16.38 28.11 3.54
CA ILE A 294 17.46 27.94 2.55
C ILE A 294 17.44 29.13 1.58
N ASP A 295 18.60 29.74 1.35
CA ASP A 295 18.76 30.73 0.28
C ASP A 295 18.78 29.97 -1.06
N VAL A 296 17.77 30.21 -1.89
CA VAL A 296 17.59 29.48 -3.15
C VAL A 296 18.66 29.85 -4.17
N ASN A 297 19.24 31.06 -4.11
CA ASN A 297 20.22 31.50 -5.10
C ASN A 297 21.63 30.99 -4.78
N GLN A 298 21.97 30.92 -3.49
CA GLN A 298 23.31 30.52 -3.07
C GLN A 298 23.39 29.05 -2.67
N GLY A 299 22.25 28.37 -2.50
CA GLY A 299 22.19 27.01 -1.95
C GLY A 299 22.65 26.93 -0.49
N ASN A 300 22.83 28.08 0.16
CA ASN A 300 23.36 28.18 1.51
C ASN A 300 22.25 28.01 2.54
N PHE A 301 22.57 27.26 3.59
CA PHE A 301 21.72 27.13 4.75
C PHE A 301 21.71 28.45 5.53
N ILE A 302 20.52 29.06 5.69
CA ILE A 302 20.37 30.34 6.40
C ILE A 302 20.18 30.08 7.90
N GLY A 303 19.35 29.10 8.27
CA GLY A 303 19.05 28.80 9.66
C GLY A 303 17.94 27.79 9.85
N PHE A 304 17.74 27.37 11.11
CA PHE A 304 16.57 26.61 11.53
C PHE A 304 15.86 27.30 12.69
N LEU A 305 14.54 27.28 12.68
CA LEU A 305 13.73 27.73 13.82
C LEU A 305 13.17 26.50 14.52
N ARG A 306 13.51 26.31 15.79
CA ARG A 306 12.91 25.27 16.62
C ARG A 306 11.60 25.81 17.18
N SER A 307 10.49 25.20 16.78
CA SER A 307 9.20 25.46 17.41
C SER A 307 9.26 24.94 18.85
N ARG A 308 9.37 25.86 19.83
CA ARG A 308 8.97 25.55 21.20
C ARG A 308 7.48 25.85 21.31
N LEU A 309 6.65 24.86 21.00
CA LEU A 309 5.31 24.82 21.58
C LEU A 309 5.50 24.61 23.08
N ILE A 310 5.52 25.70 23.84
CA ILE A 310 5.26 25.66 25.27
C ILE A 310 3.74 25.51 25.38
N CYS A 311 3.26 24.29 25.61
CA CYS A 311 1.93 24.14 26.18
C CYS A 311 1.99 24.78 27.58
N PRO A 312 1.18 25.79 27.90
CA PRO A 312 0.90 26.08 29.30
C PRO A 312 0.19 24.84 29.86
N GLU A 313 0.67 24.32 30.97
CA GLU A 313 -0.05 23.31 31.74
C GLU A 313 -1.45 23.84 32.07
N ALA A 314 -2.46 23.06 31.69
CA ALA A 314 -3.84 23.16 32.14
C ALA A 314 -4.32 21.73 32.41
#